data_AF-A0A1Z5K556-F1
#
_entry.id   AF-A0A1Z5K556-F1
#
_cell.length_a   1.000
_cell.length_b   1.000
_cell.length_c   1.000
_cell.angle_alpha   90.00
_cell.angle_beta   90.00
_cell.angle_gamma   90.00
#
_symmetry.space_group_name_H-M   'P 1'
#
loop_
_entity.id
_entity.type
_entity.pdbx_description
1 polymer ?
#
loop_
_entity_poly.entity_id
_entity_poly.type
_entity_poly.pdbx_seq_one_letter_code
_entity_poly.pdbx_strand_id
1 'polypeptide(L)'
;MKVVSRHSLPLAFFLYRADAWIVPQLSKRIAISSRFLTSFYGSMSSELPALTFVTGNKKKLEEVKHILSSNGNKLPFDVTNQKIDLPELQGDDPVEIAKEKCKLAAEQVQGPCFTEDTSLCFYALNGLPGPYIKWFLEKCGHDGLNKMLVGFNDNSAYAQTVFAFTIGPGHPVEVFDGRTEGKIVPPRGSLDFGWDPVFEPLEGNGKTYAEMNKDEKKAISHRSRSLAKLSAYLSENAESIAQDLSTKKARSS
;
A
#
# COMPACT_ATOMS: atom_id res chain seq x y z
N MET A 1 -70.32 -16.22 16.85
CA MET A 1 -69.76 -16.38 15.48
C MET A 1 -68.85 -17.62 15.50
N LYS A 2 -69.16 -18.64 14.67
CA LYS A 2 -68.49 -19.97 14.57
C LYS A 2 -66.97 -19.82 14.36
N VAL A 3 -66.05 -20.35 15.16
CA VAL A 3 -65.55 -21.74 15.45
C VAL A 3 -64.61 -22.36 14.37
N VAL A 4 -63.29 -22.28 14.66
CA VAL A 4 -62.19 -23.30 14.70
C VAL A 4 -61.91 -24.28 13.54
N SER A 5 -60.63 -24.37 13.11
CA SER A 5 -59.84 -25.62 12.92
C SER A 5 -58.34 -25.31 12.75
N ARG A 6 -57.44 -25.62 13.71
CA ARG A 6 -56.74 -26.90 14.08
C ARG A 6 -55.50 -27.24 13.23
N HIS A 7 -54.40 -27.46 13.98
CA HIS A 7 -53.05 -27.90 13.59
C HIS A 7 -53.01 -29.36 13.11
N SER A 8 -51.93 -29.73 12.38
CA SER A 8 -51.09 -30.91 12.69
C SER A 8 -50.00 -31.22 11.62
N LEU A 9 -48.73 -31.29 12.04
CA LEU A 9 -47.63 -32.11 11.49
C LEU A 9 -47.81 -33.59 11.94
N PRO A 10 -47.22 -34.65 11.32
CA PRO A 10 -45.77 -34.94 11.39
C PRO A 10 -45.11 -35.78 10.25
N LEU A 11 -43.79 -35.98 10.43
CA LEU A 11 -42.81 -36.79 9.69
C LEU A 11 -43.19 -38.26 9.43
N ALA A 12 -42.70 -38.83 8.31
CA ALA A 12 -42.18 -40.21 8.25
C ALA A 12 -41.17 -40.41 7.09
N PHE A 13 -40.07 -41.09 7.43
CA PHE A 13 -39.01 -41.63 6.59
C PHE A 13 -39.51 -42.73 5.64
N PHE A 14 -38.96 -42.84 4.42
CA PHE A 14 -38.79 -44.14 3.75
C PHE A 14 -37.53 -44.17 2.87
N LEU A 15 -36.81 -45.28 3.01
CA LEU A 15 -35.57 -45.68 2.34
C LEU A 15 -35.79 -45.89 0.84
N TYR A 16 -34.82 -45.51 0.00
CA TYR A 16 -34.68 -46.11 -1.33
C TYR A 16 -33.25 -46.58 -1.59
N ARG A 17 -33.19 -47.82 -2.07
CA ARG A 17 -32.02 -48.65 -2.31
C ARG A 17 -31.25 -48.22 -3.56
N ALA A 18 -29.98 -48.64 -3.53
CA ALA A 18 -29.01 -48.62 -4.61
C ALA A 18 -29.45 -49.43 -5.83
N ASP A 19 -29.19 -48.89 -7.03
CA ASP A 19 -29.07 -49.66 -8.26
C ASP A 19 -27.68 -49.43 -8.86
N ALA A 20 -26.97 -50.54 -8.97
CA ALA A 20 -25.71 -50.67 -9.67
C ALA A 20 -25.97 -50.77 -11.18
N TRP A 21 -25.19 -50.02 -11.98
CA TRP A 21 -24.96 -50.33 -13.37
C TRP A 21 -23.47 -50.49 -13.63
N ILE A 22 -23.17 -51.58 -14.31
CA ILE A 22 -21.88 -52.17 -14.64
C ILE A 22 -21.32 -51.52 -15.93
N VAL A 23 -20.00 -51.67 -16.14
CA VAL A 23 -19.24 -51.75 -17.42
C VAL A 23 -18.30 -50.55 -17.69
N PRO A 24 -17.03 -50.71 -18.15
CA PRO A 24 -16.02 -51.75 -17.90
C PRO A 24 -14.63 -51.17 -17.54
N GLN A 25 -13.72 -52.05 -17.11
CA GLN A 25 -12.28 -51.77 -17.12
C GLN A 25 -11.74 -51.59 -18.55
N LEU A 26 -10.98 -50.51 -18.76
CA LEU A 26 -9.85 -50.53 -19.68
C LEU A 26 -8.66 -49.79 -19.06
N SER A 27 -7.63 -50.58 -18.80
CA SER A 27 -6.28 -50.14 -18.46
C SER A 27 -5.64 -49.46 -19.67
N LYS A 28 -4.97 -48.32 -19.45
CA LYS A 28 -3.62 -48.00 -19.94
C LYS A 28 -3.21 -46.57 -19.58
N ARG A 29 -2.14 -46.53 -18.78
CA ARG A 29 -1.14 -45.48 -18.55
C ARG A 29 -1.14 -44.32 -19.56
N ILE A 30 -1.21 -43.10 -19.06
CA ILE A 30 -0.26 -42.03 -19.41
C ILE A 30 0.14 -41.34 -18.11
N ALA A 31 1.25 -41.78 -17.52
CA ALA A 31 2.00 -40.96 -16.58
C ALA A 31 2.64 -39.85 -17.42
N ILE A 32 2.09 -38.65 -17.38
CA ILE A 32 2.76 -37.48 -17.93
C ILE A 32 3.93 -37.20 -16.98
N SER A 33 5.08 -37.74 -17.36
CA SER A 33 6.37 -37.47 -16.77
C SER A 33 6.56 -35.96 -16.63
N SER A 34 6.84 -35.50 -15.41
CA SER A 34 7.21 -34.12 -15.08
C SER A 34 8.49 -33.62 -15.78
N ARG A 35 9.04 -34.38 -16.74
CA ARG A 35 10.26 -34.06 -17.50
C ARG A 35 10.03 -33.35 -18.83
N PHE A 36 8.79 -33.02 -19.20
CA PHE A 36 8.52 -32.30 -20.46
C PHE A 36 8.30 -30.78 -20.33
N LEU A 37 8.30 -30.23 -19.11
CA LEU A 37 8.35 -28.77 -18.89
C LEU A 37 9.77 -28.24 -18.66
N THR A 38 10.77 -29.12 -18.57
CA THR A 38 12.18 -28.78 -18.26
C THR A 38 13.08 -28.83 -19.49
N SER A 39 12.60 -28.37 -20.65
CA SER A 39 13.44 -28.31 -21.87
C SER A 39 13.30 -27.02 -22.68
N PHE A 40 12.67 -25.97 -22.16
CA PHE A 40 12.67 -24.64 -22.79
C PHE A 40 13.28 -23.53 -21.91
N TYR A 41 13.61 -23.82 -20.66
CA TYR A 41 14.40 -22.93 -19.82
C TYR A 41 15.88 -23.28 -19.94
N GLY A 42 16.46 -22.84 -21.06
CA GLY A 42 17.91 -22.68 -21.18
C GLY A 42 18.41 -21.75 -20.08
N SER A 43 19.59 -22.09 -19.56
CA SER A 43 20.39 -21.33 -18.60
C SER A 43 20.60 -19.87 -19.01
N MET A 44 19.66 -19.00 -18.64
CA MET A 44 19.90 -17.59 -18.36
C MET A 44 19.63 -17.42 -16.87
N SER A 45 20.55 -16.82 -16.12
CA SER A 45 20.22 -16.24 -14.83
C SER A 45 19.13 -15.19 -15.07
N SER A 46 17.86 -15.60 -14.96
CA SER A 46 16.73 -14.69 -15.18
C SER A 46 16.67 -13.77 -13.97
N GLU A 47 17.35 -12.64 -14.05
CA GLU A 47 17.13 -11.54 -13.12
C GLU A 47 15.63 -11.28 -13.06
N LEU A 48 15.10 -11.24 -11.83
CA LEU A 48 13.69 -10.98 -11.60
C LEU A 48 13.32 -9.64 -12.25
N PRO A 49 12.10 -9.52 -12.82
CA PRO A 49 11.58 -8.24 -13.26
C PRO A 49 11.66 -7.20 -12.11
N ALA A 50 11.82 -5.91 -12.44
CA ALA A 50 12.08 -4.87 -11.43
C ALA A 50 10.94 -3.84 -11.36
N LEU A 51 10.33 -3.70 -10.17
CA LEU A 51 9.40 -2.64 -9.84
C LEU A 51 10.15 -1.44 -9.24
N THR A 52 10.04 -0.26 -9.86
CA THR A 52 10.84 0.91 -9.46
C THR A 52 10.14 1.74 -8.38
N PHE A 53 10.77 1.87 -7.21
CA PHE A 53 10.42 2.90 -6.24
C PHE A 53 11.11 4.21 -6.60
N VAL A 54 10.34 5.24 -6.95
CA VAL A 54 10.91 6.55 -7.27
C VAL A 54 11.23 7.31 -5.99
N THR A 55 12.45 7.08 -5.49
CA THR A 55 12.99 7.70 -4.29
C THR A 55 14.51 7.77 -4.32
N GLY A 56 15.06 8.86 -3.79
CA GLY A 56 16.49 8.98 -3.48
C GLY A 56 16.86 8.47 -2.08
N ASN A 57 15.88 8.11 -1.23
CA ASN A 57 16.13 7.75 0.16
C ASN A 57 16.29 6.23 0.32
N LYS A 58 17.54 5.78 0.47
CA LYS A 58 17.87 4.35 0.67
C LYS A 58 17.17 3.74 1.88
N LYS A 59 17.00 4.48 2.99
CA LYS A 59 16.30 3.97 4.18
C LYS A 59 14.82 3.67 3.88
N LYS A 60 14.17 4.51 3.06
CA LYS A 60 12.79 4.26 2.63
C LYS A 60 12.69 2.98 1.80
N LEU A 61 13.64 2.72 0.91
CA LEU A 61 13.68 1.48 0.12
C LEU A 61 13.83 0.26 1.02
N GLU A 62 14.77 0.27 1.97
CA GLU A 62 14.97 -0.85 2.89
C GLU A 62 13.72 -1.18 3.71
N GLU A 63 13.01 -0.15 4.19
CA GLU A 63 11.76 -0.34 4.92
C GLU A 63 10.66 -0.96 4.05
N VAL A 64 10.54 -0.52 2.79
CA VAL A 64 9.59 -1.10 1.82
C VAL A 64 9.95 -2.56 1.54
N LYS A 65 11.22 -2.86 1.23
CA LYS A 65 11.68 -4.24 0.99
C LYS A 65 11.42 -5.14 2.21
N HIS A 66 11.72 -4.65 3.40
CA HIS A 66 11.45 -5.40 4.63
C HIS A 66 9.97 -5.72 4.78
N ILE A 67 9.08 -4.75 4.58
CA ILE A 67 7.63 -4.94 4.76
C ILE A 67 7.06 -5.90 3.71
N LEU A 68 7.50 -5.79 2.46
CA LEU A 68 7.11 -6.70 1.39
C LEU A 68 7.61 -8.13 1.63
N SER A 69 8.78 -8.29 2.27
CA SER A 69 9.37 -9.60 2.57
C SER A 69 8.84 -10.23 3.87
N SER A 70 8.36 -9.43 4.83
CA SER A 70 8.00 -9.90 6.18
C SER A 70 6.77 -10.80 6.25
N ASN A 71 5.99 -10.92 5.17
CA ASN A 71 4.81 -11.79 5.12
C ASN A 71 5.11 -13.19 4.55
N GLY A 72 6.39 -13.55 4.32
CA GLY A 72 6.76 -14.79 3.64
C GLY A 72 6.45 -14.79 2.13
N ASN A 73 5.95 -13.66 1.61
CA ASN A 73 5.65 -13.46 0.20
C ASN A 73 6.94 -13.21 -0.56
N LYS A 74 7.46 -14.25 -1.22
CA LYS A 74 8.51 -14.07 -2.22
C LYS A 74 7.85 -13.50 -3.48
N LEU A 75 7.93 -12.19 -3.66
CA LEU A 75 7.43 -11.56 -4.87
C LEU A 75 8.19 -12.09 -6.10
N PRO A 76 7.50 -12.29 -7.23
CA PRO A 76 8.11 -12.71 -8.49
C PRO A 76 8.90 -11.58 -9.20
N PHE A 77 9.11 -10.46 -8.53
CA PHE A 77 9.87 -9.29 -9.00
C PHE A 77 10.69 -8.70 -7.85
N ASP A 78 11.79 -8.02 -8.17
CA ASP A 78 12.54 -7.21 -7.21
C ASP A 78 11.95 -5.79 -7.15
N VAL A 79 12.13 -5.13 -6.00
CA VAL A 79 11.85 -3.70 -5.84
C VAL A 79 13.17 -2.95 -5.91
N THR A 80 13.35 -2.12 -6.92
CA THR A 80 14.54 -1.28 -7.07
C THR A 80 14.21 0.16 -6.73
N ASN A 81 15.19 1.06 -6.77
CA ASN A 81 14.92 2.49 -6.66
C ASN A 81 15.61 3.30 -7.74
N GLN A 82 14.96 4.38 -8.15
CA GLN A 82 15.54 5.39 -9.03
C GLN A 82 15.31 6.77 -8.42
N LYS A 83 16.38 7.57 -8.32
CA LYS A 83 16.25 8.97 -7.94
C LYS A 83 15.89 9.75 -9.19
N ILE A 84 14.64 10.22 -9.26
CA ILE A 84 14.13 11.06 -10.33
C ILE A 84 13.74 12.40 -9.72
N ASP A 85 14.12 13.49 -10.38
CA ASP A 85 13.66 14.82 -10.00
C ASP A 85 12.26 15.01 -10.58
N LEU A 86 11.27 15.06 -9.70
CA LEU A 86 9.87 15.25 -10.05
C LEU A 86 9.39 16.59 -9.46
N PRO A 87 8.53 17.32 -10.16
CA PRO A 87 7.98 18.56 -9.62
C PRO A 87 7.16 18.25 -8.35
N GLU A 88 7.29 19.11 -7.35
CA GLU A 88 6.36 19.13 -6.21
C GLU A 88 5.10 19.89 -6.65
N LEU A 89 4.12 19.14 -7.16
CA LEU A 89 2.88 19.69 -7.70
C LEU A 89 2.04 20.38 -6.61
N GLN A 90 1.33 21.43 -7.02
CA GLN A 90 0.35 22.11 -6.17
C GLN A 90 -1.04 21.54 -6.41
N GLY A 91 -1.82 21.45 -5.34
CA GLY A 91 -3.21 21.00 -5.32
C GLY A 91 -3.79 21.07 -3.91
N ASP A 92 -5.10 20.86 -3.81
CA ASP A 92 -5.85 20.79 -2.55
C ASP A 92 -6.03 19.35 -2.05
N ASP A 93 -6.07 18.37 -2.97
CA ASP A 93 -6.15 16.94 -2.64
C ASP A 93 -4.77 16.23 -2.75
N PRO A 94 -4.19 15.77 -1.62
CA PRO A 94 -2.97 14.97 -1.61
C PRO A 94 -3.03 13.69 -2.48
N VAL A 95 -4.21 13.10 -2.64
CA VAL A 95 -4.38 11.90 -3.47
C VAL A 95 -4.21 12.21 -4.95
N GLU A 96 -4.80 13.30 -5.44
CA GLU A 96 -4.67 13.72 -6.84
C GLU A 96 -3.24 14.18 -7.16
N ILE A 97 -2.58 14.88 -6.22
CA ILE A 97 -1.15 15.23 -6.31
C ILE A 97 -0.30 13.97 -6.47
N ALA A 98 -0.49 12.96 -5.60
CA ALA A 98 0.27 11.72 -5.64
C ALA A 98 0.02 10.93 -6.94
N LYS A 99 -1.22 10.91 -7.44
CA LYS A 99 -1.55 10.29 -8.74
C LYS A 99 -0.77 10.94 -9.88
N GLU A 100 -0.84 12.26 -9.97
CA GLU A 100 -0.20 13.00 -11.07
C GLU A 100 1.32 12.88 -11.01
N LYS A 101 1.91 12.96 -9.80
CA LYS A 101 3.34 12.70 -9.59
C LYS A 101 3.74 11.30 -10.06
N CYS A 102 2.92 10.28 -9.78
CA CYS A 102 3.18 8.92 -10.22
C CYS A 102 3.10 8.75 -11.75
N LYS A 103 2.15 9.43 -12.43
CA LYS A 103 2.11 9.44 -13.91
C LYS A 103 3.39 10.05 -14.48
N LEU A 104 3.80 11.21 -13.98
CA LEU A 104 5.04 11.87 -14.41
C LEU A 104 6.28 11.01 -14.12
N ALA A 105 6.27 10.29 -13.00
CA ALA A 105 7.31 9.32 -12.66
C ALA A 105 7.37 8.19 -13.71
N ALA A 106 6.22 7.65 -14.10
CA ALA A 106 6.13 6.56 -15.08
C ALA A 106 6.65 6.99 -16.46
N GLU A 107 6.41 8.23 -16.88
CA GLU A 107 6.97 8.80 -18.12
C GLU A 107 8.50 8.87 -18.10
N GLN A 108 9.13 9.01 -16.94
CA GLN A 108 10.60 9.02 -16.82
C GLN A 108 11.19 7.62 -16.61
N VAL A 109 10.52 6.76 -15.83
CA VAL A 109 10.92 5.36 -15.62
C VAL A 109 10.70 4.54 -16.90
N GLN A 110 9.73 4.91 -17.72
CA GLN A 110 9.27 4.13 -18.88
C GLN A 110 8.90 2.69 -18.48
N GLY A 111 8.26 2.49 -17.32
CA GLY A 111 7.96 1.17 -16.75
C GLY A 111 7.12 1.24 -15.47
N PRO A 112 6.79 0.08 -14.88
CA PRO A 112 6.10 0.04 -13.59
C PRO A 112 6.88 0.76 -12.50
N CYS A 113 6.18 1.63 -11.79
CA CYS A 113 6.77 2.38 -10.70
C CYS A 113 5.74 2.75 -9.64
N PHE A 114 6.26 3.15 -8.49
CA PHE A 114 5.47 3.79 -7.45
C PHE A 114 6.20 4.97 -6.81
N THR A 115 5.41 5.90 -6.30
CA THR A 115 5.85 7.11 -5.57
C THR A 115 5.26 7.10 -4.16
N GLU A 116 5.80 7.97 -3.30
CA GLU A 116 5.35 8.15 -1.92
C GLU A 116 5.33 9.64 -1.58
N ASP A 117 4.17 10.16 -1.17
CA ASP A 117 4.01 11.52 -0.67
C ASP A 117 3.39 11.53 0.73
N THR A 118 3.86 12.44 1.57
CA THR A 118 3.40 12.59 2.96
C THR A 118 2.90 14.01 3.20
N SER A 119 1.73 14.12 3.82
CA SER A 119 1.08 15.37 4.21
C SER A 119 0.83 15.41 5.72
N LEU A 120 0.80 16.62 6.28
CA LEU A 120 0.31 16.88 7.63
C LEU A 120 -0.78 17.95 7.56
N CYS A 121 -2.00 17.58 7.90
CA CYS A 121 -3.19 18.34 7.60
C CYS A 121 -3.87 18.81 8.89
N PHE A 122 -4.09 20.11 9.05
CA PHE A 122 -4.76 20.67 10.23
C PHE A 122 -6.23 20.92 9.90
N TYR A 123 -7.16 20.40 10.70
CA TYR A 123 -8.59 20.57 10.44
C TYR A 123 -9.01 22.05 10.48
N ALA A 124 -8.48 22.80 11.45
CA ALA A 124 -8.70 24.23 11.58
C ALA A 124 -8.26 25.07 10.36
N LEU A 125 -7.34 24.56 9.54
CA LEU A 125 -6.86 25.20 8.31
C LEU A 125 -7.38 24.49 7.05
N ASN A 126 -8.51 23.77 7.16
CA ASN A 126 -9.10 23.00 6.06
C ASN A 126 -8.10 22.08 5.35
N GLY A 127 -7.22 21.43 6.12
CA GLY A 127 -6.23 20.48 5.62
C GLY A 127 -4.86 21.07 5.30
N LEU A 128 -4.67 22.39 5.34
CA LEU A 128 -3.34 22.99 5.26
C LEU A 128 -2.54 22.73 6.55
N PRO A 129 -1.19 22.70 6.50
CA PRO A 129 -0.33 22.88 5.32
C PRO A 129 -0.36 21.69 4.34
N GLY A 130 -0.84 20.53 4.76
CA GLY A 130 -1.08 19.37 3.91
C GLY A 130 0.17 18.94 3.13
N PRO A 131 0.12 18.86 1.79
CA PRO A 131 1.26 18.43 0.96
C PRO A 131 2.42 19.43 1.01
N TYR A 132 2.18 20.66 1.47
CA TYR A 132 3.19 21.71 1.58
C TYR A 132 3.98 21.66 2.88
N ILE A 133 3.73 20.68 3.76
CA ILE A 133 4.30 20.61 5.10
C ILE A 133 5.84 20.74 5.13
N LYS A 134 6.55 20.25 4.12
CA LYS A 134 8.01 20.40 4.00
C LYS A 134 8.44 21.87 4.08
N TRP A 135 7.77 22.73 3.31
CA TRP A 135 8.10 24.15 3.24
C TRP A 135 7.68 24.89 4.51
N PHE A 136 6.52 24.54 5.07
CA PHE A 136 6.08 25.10 6.33
C PHE A 136 7.01 24.73 7.49
N LEU A 137 7.45 23.47 7.56
CA LEU A 137 8.44 23.06 8.56
C LEU A 137 9.77 23.82 8.38
N GLU A 138 10.25 23.96 7.14
CA GLU A 138 11.51 24.67 6.86
C GLU A 138 11.46 26.14 7.26
N LYS A 139 10.34 26.84 6.97
CA LYS A 139 10.24 28.29 7.20
C LYS A 139 9.73 28.66 8.58
N CYS A 140 8.81 27.87 9.14
CA CYS A 140 8.18 28.15 10.43
C CYS A 140 8.88 27.41 11.59
N GLY A 141 9.56 26.30 11.32
CA GLY A 141 10.07 25.40 12.36
C GLY A 141 8.94 24.71 13.14
N HIS A 142 9.31 23.81 14.05
CA HIS A 142 8.35 23.08 14.89
C HIS A 142 7.46 24.01 15.71
N ASP A 143 8.06 24.98 16.40
CA ASP A 143 7.31 25.99 17.16
C ASP A 143 6.33 26.77 16.29
N GLY A 144 6.73 27.13 15.07
CA GLY A 144 5.86 27.86 14.15
C GLY A 144 4.67 27.02 13.70
N LEU A 145 4.87 25.73 13.41
CA LEU A 145 3.78 24.81 13.07
C LEU A 145 2.73 24.73 14.18
N ASN A 146 3.15 24.68 15.45
CA ASN A 146 2.21 24.73 16.58
C ASN A 146 1.54 26.11 16.70
N LYS A 147 2.31 27.20 16.58
CA LYS A 147 1.81 28.59 16.69
C LYS A 147 0.78 28.96 15.62
N MET A 148 0.81 28.33 14.44
CA MET A 148 -0.19 28.52 13.40
C MET A 148 -1.62 28.27 13.86
N LEU A 149 -1.80 27.47 14.91
CA LEU A 149 -3.12 27.08 15.43
C LEU A 149 -3.55 27.85 16.68
N VAL A 150 -2.74 28.78 17.20
CA VAL A 150 -3.06 29.55 18.43
C VAL A 150 -4.33 30.39 18.27
N GLY A 151 -4.62 30.87 17.06
CA GLY A 151 -5.84 31.63 16.75
C GLY A 151 -7.10 30.77 16.60
N PHE A 152 -6.98 29.44 16.70
CA PHE A 152 -8.05 28.48 16.50
C PHE A 152 -8.33 27.72 17.80
N ASN A 153 -9.59 27.39 18.05
CA ASN A 153 -9.98 26.54 19.18
C ASN A 153 -9.79 25.04 18.90
N ASP A 154 -9.29 24.69 17.71
CA ASP A 154 -9.12 23.34 17.22
C ASP A 154 -7.66 23.13 16.80
N ASN A 155 -7.01 22.17 17.45
CA ASN A 155 -5.67 21.71 17.10
C ASN A 155 -5.67 20.27 16.55
N SER A 156 -6.83 19.71 16.24
CA SER A 156 -6.91 18.40 15.62
C SER A 156 -6.26 18.43 14.24
N ALA A 157 -5.63 17.30 13.91
CA ALA A 157 -4.89 17.13 12.67
C ALA A 157 -4.83 15.66 12.29
N TYR A 158 -4.49 15.39 11.04
CA TYR A 158 -4.13 14.05 10.61
C TYR A 158 -2.82 14.07 9.82
N ALA A 159 -2.04 13.02 10.03
CA ALA A 159 -0.92 12.68 9.16
C ALA A 159 -1.40 11.75 8.06
N GLN A 160 -0.92 11.95 6.84
CA GLN A 160 -1.31 11.17 5.67
C GLN A 160 -0.10 10.76 4.86
N THR A 161 -0.04 9.50 4.42
CA THR A 161 0.86 9.06 3.35
C THR A 161 0.04 8.43 2.25
N VAL A 162 0.37 8.79 1.00
CA VAL A 162 -0.19 8.19 -0.20
C VAL A 162 0.95 7.52 -0.95
N PHE A 163 0.90 6.18 -1.06
CA PHE A 163 1.62 5.46 -2.09
C PHE A 163 0.77 5.45 -3.36
N ALA A 164 1.37 5.77 -4.50
CA ALA A 164 0.71 5.72 -5.80
C ALA A 164 1.51 4.80 -6.74
N PHE A 165 0.84 3.87 -7.41
CA PHE A 165 1.45 2.82 -8.23
C PHE A 165 0.84 2.80 -9.63
N THR A 166 1.67 2.54 -10.63
CA THR A 166 1.20 2.23 -11.98
C THR A 166 2.11 1.21 -12.65
N ILE A 167 1.58 0.48 -13.61
CA ILE A 167 2.35 -0.44 -14.46
C ILE A 167 3.04 0.28 -15.63
N GLY A 168 2.83 1.58 -15.80
CA GLY A 168 3.66 2.43 -16.67
C GLY A 168 2.90 3.57 -17.37
N PRO A 169 3.57 4.25 -18.31
CA PRO A 169 2.98 5.33 -19.11
C PRO A 169 1.62 4.97 -19.71
N GLY A 170 0.65 5.88 -19.57
CA GLY A 170 -0.70 5.70 -20.11
C GLY A 170 -1.61 4.72 -19.36
N HIS A 171 -1.13 4.05 -18.30
CA HIS A 171 -1.96 3.18 -17.48
C HIS A 171 -2.58 3.91 -16.28
N PRO A 172 -3.71 3.41 -15.74
CA PRO A 172 -4.28 3.93 -14.50
C PRO A 172 -3.27 3.94 -13.34
N VAL A 173 -3.49 4.86 -12.39
CA VAL A 173 -2.72 4.94 -11.16
C VAL A 173 -3.58 4.47 -10.00
N GLU A 174 -3.13 3.43 -9.33
CA GLU A 174 -3.72 2.93 -8.09
C GLU A 174 -3.13 3.70 -6.90
N VAL A 175 -3.98 4.06 -5.93
CA VAL A 175 -3.57 4.84 -4.76
C VAL A 175 -3.88 4.12 -3.46
N PHE A 176 -2.95 4.22 -2.53
CA PHE A 176 -3.02 3.59 -1.23
C PHE A 176 -2.91 4.65 -0.14
N ASP A 177 -4.04 5.16 0.31
CA ASP A 177 -4.10 6.21 1.34
C ASP A 177 -3.96 5.60 2.75
N GLY A 178 -3.02 6.09 3.54
CA GLY A 178 -2.90 5.75 4.96
C GLY A 178 -2.92 7.01 5.81
N ARG A 179 -3.79 7.04 6.83
CA ARG A 179 -3.97 8.18 7.72
C ARG A 179 -3.80 7.80 9.18
N THR A 180 -3.35 8.76 9.99
CA THR A 180 -3.37 8.68 11.45
C THR A 180 -3.94 9.98 11.98
N GLU A 181 -5.02 9.88 12.75
CA GLU A 181 -5.62 11.02 13.45
C GLU A 181 -4.79 11.41 14.67
N GLY A 182 -4.78 12.69 15.00
CA GLY A 182 -4.01 13.25 16.10
C GLY A 182 -4.33 14.71 16.36
N LYS A 183 -3.38 15.38 16.99
CA LYS A 183 -3.43 16.81 17.25
C LYS A 183 -2.03 17.42 17.19
N ILE A 184 -2.00 18.71 16.96
CA ILE A 184 -0.77 19.51 16.98
C ILE A 184 -0.52 20.04 18.38
N VAL A 185 0.70 19.83 18.85
CA VAL A 185 1.13 20.14 20.22
C VAL A 185 2.47 20.89 20.22
N PRO A 186 2.83 21.56 21.33
CA PRO A 186 4.19 22.08 21.49
C PRO A 186 5.21 20.95 21.30
N PRO A 187 6.36 21.23 20.64
CA PRO A 187 7.29 20.19 20.25
C PRO A 187 7.87 19.44 21.44
N ARG A 188 7.91 18.10 21.36
CA ARG A 188 8.55 17.20 22.32
C ARG A 188 9.34 16.11 21.61
N GLY A 189 10.31 15.50 22.29
CA GLY A 189 11.19 14.48 21.70
C GLY A 189 12.33 15.06 20.83
N SER A 190 12.96 14.21 20.01
CA SER A 190 14.05 14.62 19.11
C SER A 190 13.53 15.45 17.93
N LEU A 191 14.18 16.57 17.64
CA LEU A 191 13.86 17.46 16.51
C LEU A 191 14.45 17.03 15.17
N ASP A 192 15.18 15.91 15.13
CA ASP A 192 16.00 15.52 13.97
C ASP A 192 15.17 15.02 12.76
N PHE A 193 13.91 14.62 12.98
CA PHE A 193 13.10 13.96 11.96
C PHE A 193 11.77 14.66 11.70
N GLY A 194 11.74 15.49 10.67
CA GLY A 194 10.51 16.06 10.12
C GLY A 194 9.68 16.79 11.18
N TRP A 195 8.36 16.66 11.08
CA TRP A 195 7.39 17.30 11.98
C TRP A 195 6.93 16.38 13.12
N ASP A 196 7.56 15.21 13.29
CA ASP A 196 7.23 14.25 14.35
C ASP A 196 7.10 14.88 15.77
N PRO A 197 7.93 15.87 16.16
CA PRO A 197 7.84 16.49 17.49
C PRO A 197 6.53 17.20 17.78
N VAL A 198 5.81 17.66 16.76
CA VAL A 198 4.60 18.47 16.94
C VAL A 198 3.32 17.69 16.73
N PHE A 199 3.40 16.41 16.35
CA PHE A 199 2.24 15.58 16.08
C PHE A 199 2.07 14.50 17.16
N GLU A 200 0.98 14.61 17.92
CA GLU A 200 0.55 13.63 18.90
C GLU A 200 -0.62 12.80 18.32
N PRO A 201 -0.37 11.58 17.83
CA PRO A 201 -1.44 10.71 17.33
C PRO A 201 -2.39 10.30 18.46
N LEU A 202 -3.68 10.14 18.15
CA LEU A 202 -4.69 9.75 19.15
C LEU A 202 -4.39 8.38 19.77
N GLU A 203 -3.85 7.46 18.97
CA GLU A 203 -3.44 6.12 19.39
C GLU A 203 -2.06 6.10 20.07
N GLY A 204 -1.45 7.28 20.29
CA GLY A 204 -0.08 7.43 20.79
C GLY A 204 0.10 7.50 22.29
N ASN A 205 -0.97 7.36 23.07
CA ASN A 205 -0.94 7.44 24.53
C ASN A 205 -0.27 8.73 25.06
N GLY A 206 -0.56 9.88 24.42
CA GLY A 206 -0.03 11.20 24.81
C GLY A 206 1.40 11.50 24.33
N LYS A 207 2.07 10.54 23.69
CA LYS A 207 3.40 10.75 23.08
C LYS A 207 3.27 11.38 21.70
N THR A 208 4.18 12.28 21.38
CA THR A 208 4.44 12.69 19.99
C THR A 208 5.11 11.55 19.22
N TYR A 209 5.08 11.60 17.89
CA TYR A 209 5.86 10.62 17.10
C TYR A 209 7.36 10.64 17.43
N ALA A 210 7.91 11.78 17.83
CA ALA A 210 9.33 11.89 18.17
C ALA A 210 9.69 11.31 19.56
N GLU A 211 8.70 11.08 20.42
CA GLU A 211 8.84 10.43 21.73
C GLU A 211 8.63 8.91 21.65
N MET A 212 8.15 8.40 20.51
CA MET A 212 7.94 6.98 20.28
C MET A 212 9.23 6.30 19.82
N ASN A 213 9.43 5.06 20.26
CA ASN A 213 10.41 4.20 19.61
C ASN A 213 9.92 3.78 18.21
N LYS A 214 10.80 3.17 17.42
CA LYS A 214 10.50 2.80 16.03
C LYS A 214 9.32 1.84 15.90
N ASP A 215 9.20 0.87 16.79
CA ASP A 215 8.16 -0.16 16.72
C ASP A 215 6.80 0.40 17.13
N GLU A 216 6.76 1.22 18.18
CA GLU A 216 5.57 1.98 18.60
C GLU A 216 5.03 2.84 17.45
N LYS A 217 5.90 3.66 16.84
CA LYS A 217 5.52 4.51 15.70
C LYS A 217 5.07 3.67 14.52
N LYS A 218 5.82 2.61 14.17
CA LYS A 218 5.51 1.74 13.03
C LYS A 218 4.14 1.10 13.17
N ALA A 219 3.70 0.73 14.37
CA ALA A 219 2.39 0.11 14.59
C ALA A 219 1.20 1.01 14.21
N ILE A 220 1.33 2.33 14.41
CA ILE A 220 0.21 3.26 14.23
C ILE A 220 0.40 4.28 13.09
N SER A 221 1.57 4.30 12.44
CA SER A 221 1.87 5.37 11.47
C SER A 221 1.05 5.28 10.19
N HIS A 222 0.64 6.45 9.71
CA HIS A 222 0.02 6.73 8.42
C HIS A 222 0.78 6.06 7.27
N ARG A 223 2.12 6.12 7.29
CA ARG A 223 2.99 5.46 6.30
C ARG A 223 2.92 3.93 6.37
N SER A 224 2.97 3.32 7.55
CA SER A 224 2.80 1.87 7.70
C SER A 224 1.43 1.41 7.20
N ARG A 225 0.37 2.17 7.49
CA ARG A 225 -1.01 1.89 7.03
C ARG A 225 -1.10 1.94 5.51
N SER A 226 -0.52 2.97 4.90
CA SER A 226 -0.46 3.13 3.44
C SER A 226 0.33 2.00 2.78
N LEU A 227 1.51 1.67 3.33
CA LEU A 227 2.38 0.62 2.82
C LEU A 227 1.79 -0.78 2.98
N ALA A 228 1.02 -1.04 4.05
CA ALA A 228 0.31 -2.31 4.22
C ALA A 228 -0.72 -2.52 3.10
N LYS A 229 -1.43 -1.46 2.69
CA LYS A 229 -2.38 -1.51 1.56
C LYS A 229 -1.68 -1.78 0.23
N LEU A 230 -0.57 -1.07 -0.05
CA LEU A 230 0.26 -1.34 -1.22
C LEU A 230 0.78 -2.79 -1.23
N SER A 231 1.29 -3.26 -0.08
CA SER A 231 1.83 -4.63 0.06
C SER A 231 0.78 -5.71 -0.21
N ALA A 232 -0.44 -5.53 0.31
CA ALA A 232 -1.56 -6.41 0.03
C ALA A 232 -1.87 -6.44 -1.49
N TYR A 233 -2.02 -5.27 -2.10
CA TYR A 233 -2.29 -5.15 -3.53
C TYR A 233 -1.22 -5.81 -4.40
N LEU A 234 0.07 -5.55 -4.12
CA LEU A 234 1.19 -6.13 -4.87
C LEU A 234 1.24 -7.66 -4.71
N SER A 235 0.89 -8.18 -3.53
CA SER A 235 0.86 -9.61 -3.27
C SER A 235 -0.30 -10.31 -3.99
N GLU A 236 -1.50 -9.71 -3.94
CA GLU A 236 -2.69 -10.24 -4.62
C GLU A 236 -2.56 -10.24 -6.14
N ASN A 237 -1.81 -9.28 -6.70
CA ASN A 237 -1.65 -9.11 -8.15
C ASN A 237 -0.25 -9.51 -8.65
N ALA A 238 0.50 -10.27 -7.85
CA ALA A 238 1.93 -10.51 -8.06
C ALA A 238 2.25 -11.13 -9.43
N GLU A 239 1.49 -12.14 -9.86
CA GLU A 239 1.70 -12.82 -11.15
C GLU A 239 1.41 -11.92 -12.34
N SER A 240 0.30 -11.16 -12.30
CA SER A 240 -0.05 -10.21 -13.36
C SER A 240 1.01 -9.12 -13.49
N ILE A 241 1.44 -8.55 -12.36
CA ILE A 241 2.49 -7.51 -12.34
C ILE A 241 3.81 -8.06 -12.88
N ALA A 242 4.19 -9.30 -12.54
CA ALA A 242 5.39 -9.92 -13.10
C ALA A 242 5.30 -10.15 -14.61
N GLN A 243 4.13 -10.52 -15.12
CA GLN A 243 3.90 -10.67 -16.55
C GLN A 243 4.06 -9.32 -17.29
N ASP A 244 3.50 -8.24 -16.74
CA ASP A 244 3.63 -6.90 -17.30
C ASP A 244 5.09 -6.41 -17.27
N LEU A 245 5.78 -6.64 -16.16
CA LEU A 245 7.20 -6.29 -16.01
C LEU A 245 8.10 -7.06 -16.99
N SER A 246 7.84 -8.34 -17.23
CA SER A 246 8.65 -9.18 -18.12
C SER A 246 8.41 -8.90 -19.61
N THR A 247 7.17 -8.56 -19.98
CA THR A 247 6.80 -8.22 -21.37
C THR A 247 7.51 -6.96 -21.88
N LYS A 248 7.86 -6.01 -20.99
CA LYS A 248 8.65 -4.83 -21.34
C LYS A 248 10.13 -5.12 -21.57
N LYS A 249 10.75 -6.01 -20.78
CA LYS A 249 12.18 -6.37 -20.96
C LYS A 249 12.45 -6.87 -22.38
N ALA A 250 11.50 -7.58 -22.99
CA ALA A 250 11.57 -8.09 -24.36
C ALA A 250 11.36 -7.03 -25.46
N ARG A 251 10.83 -5.83 -25.15
CA ARG A 251 10.63 -4.74 -26.11
C ARG A 251 11.76 -3.70 -26.08
N SER A 252 12.53 -3.64 -25.00
CA SER A 252 13.67 -2.73 -24.81
C SER A 252 15.03 -3.35 -25.18
N SER A 253 15.06 -4.64 -25.50
CA SER A 253 16.23 -5.40 -25.98
C SER A 253 16.16 -5.60 -27.49
#